data_AF-A0A7W8E9G1-F1
#
_entry.id   AF-A0A7W8E9G1-F1
#
_cell.length_a   1.000
_cell.length_b   1.000
_cell.length_c   1.000
_cell.angle_alpha   90.00
_cell.angle_beta   90.00
_cell.angle_gamma   90.00
#
_symmetry.space_group_name_H-M   'P 1'
#
loop_
_entity.id
_entity.type
_entity.pdbx_description
1 polymer ?
#
loop_
_entity_poly.entity_id
_entity_poly.type
_entity_poly.pdbx_seq_one_letter_code
_entity_poly.pdbx_strand_id
1 'polypeptide(L)'
;MVLDLNLLAAQSGTYDGTLTGVDTITPAFQLTAVTIASSPISAQNGKLSNLSGDITALSGTTFTTLLPGTIPTSGGIGSSYLQSTTNAPITVATNSSTIFQGVANLADLAAGSLINFDAAIQSDGTLLATRVTAYDLPAQNLATGAITNITPTPPAGASPLFGLDLLEQQGSYLSANPIGPPVFTLNNATFQTAPQITNVSSLPFTASFSLASLIPGQEVAVSTATFSTAPGVFTPARTVTLVPQTIDGSIVSISSTGNFTVYTLALSSLDPIPIEGGPSFVTAYVAPDALLLNTSSPALNSPLRCTGLLFNDNGTLRMDCKQVNDGVTP
;
A
#
# COMPACT_ATOMS: atom_id res chain seq x y z
N MET A 1 -11.23 21.57 14.16
CA MET A 1 -9.75 21.66 14.14
C MET A 1 -9.24 20.28 13.75
N VAL A 2 -8.46 20.18 12.67
CA VAL A 2 -7.85 18.93 12.21
C VAL A 2 -6.39 18.94 12.65
N LEU A 3 -5.91 17.81 13.18
CA LEU A 3 -4.54 17.64 13.65
C LEU A 3 -3.83 16.59 12.79
N ASP A 4 -2.59 16.87 12.45
CA ASP A 4 -1.64 15.91 11.90
C ASP A 4 -0.83 15.31 13.05
N LEU A 5 -0.75 13.99 13.08
CA LEU A 5 -0.07 13.21 14.10
C LEU A 5 1.15 12.55 13.47
N ASN A 6 2.30 13.22 13.54
CA ASN A 6 3.55 12.66 13.04
C ASN A 6 4.20 11.80 14.12
N LEU A 7 4.21 10.48 13.92
CA LEU A 7 4.94 9.55 14.78
C LEU A 7 6.45 9.78 14.62
N LEU A 8 7.12 10.12 15.72
CA LEU A 8 8.56 10.29 15.77
C LEU A 8 9.20 8.92 16.08
N ALA A 9 9.24 8.04 15.07
CA ALA A 9 9.64 6.63 15.24
C ALA A 9 10.99 6.47 15.97
N ALA A 10 12.00 7.25 15.60
CA ALA A 10 13.33 7.23 16.23
C ALA A 10 13.32 7.65 17.71
N GLN A 11 12.32 8.43 18.14
CA GLN A 11 12.12 8.82 19.54
C GLN A 11 11.14 7.90 20.26
N SER A 12 10.44 7.04 19.51
CA SER A 12 9.35 6.21 20.00
C SER A 12 9.80 4.83 20.46
N GLY A 13 10.99 4.38 20.08
CA GLY A 13 11.50 3.06 20.45
C GLY A 13 12.97 3.12 20.85
N THR A 14 13.34 2.33 21.86
CA THR A 14 14.74 1.93 22.06
C THR A 14 14.84 0.47 21.66
N TYR A 15 15.55 0.19 20.57
CA TYR A 15 15.76 -1.16 20.07
C TYR A 15 17.11 -1.68 20.58
N ASP A 16 17.14 -2.80 21.29
CA ASP A 16 18.39 -3.34 21.84
C ASP A 16 19.19 -4.19 20.85
N GLY A 17 18.63 -4.40 19.65
CA GLY A 17 19.26 -5.12 18.55
C GLY A 17 19.34 -6.62 18.75
N THR A 18 18.72 -7.18 19.79
CA THR A 18 18.67 -8.62 20.06
C THR A 18 17.25 -9.15 19.96
N LEU A 19 17.10 -10.34 19.37
CA LEU A 19 15.80 -11.04 19.28
C LEU A 19 15.25 -11.50 20.65
N THR A 20 15.99 -11.25 21.73
CA THR A 20 15.66 -11.64 23.12
C THR A 20 15.44 -10.44 24.03
N GLY A 21 15.62 -9.23 23.50
CA GLY A 21 15.44 -7.97 24.19
C GLY A 21 13.98 -7.62 24.45
N VAL A 22 13.73 -6.87 25.52
CA VAL A 22 12.45 -6.18 25.68
C VAL A 22 12.61 -4.81 25.05
N ASP A 23 12.26 -4.70 23.77
CA ASP A 23 12.13 -3.39 23.12
C ASP A 23 11.00 -2.61 23.82
N THR A 24 11.31 -1.39 24.24
CA THR A 24 10.30 -0.50 24.83
C THR A 24 9.89 0.54 23.79
N ILE A 25 8.60 0.54 23.48
CA ILE A 25 7.99 1.52 22.56
C ILE A 25 7.16 2.49 23.41
N THR A 26 7.58 3.75 23.47
CA THR A 26 6.81 4.87 24.03
C THR A 26 6.50 5.84 22.88
N PRO A 27 5.34 5.70 22.21
CA PRO A 27 5.02 6.50 21.03
C PRO A 27 5.11 8.00 21.32
N ALA A 28 5.97 8.68 20.57
CA ALA A 28 6.12 10.12 20.60
C ALA A 28 5.50 10.70 19.34
N PHE A 29 4.54 11.62 19.48
CA PHE A 29 3.89 12.28 18.36
C PHE A 29 4.18 13.78 18.36
N GLN A 30 4.52 14.31 17.19
CA GLN A 30 4.44 15.74 16.94
C GLN A 30 3.06 16.08 16.41
N LEU A 31 2.34 16.94 17.14
CA LEU A 31 1.02 17.42 16.76
C LEU A 31 1.15 18.75 16.02
N THR A 32 0.59 18.81 14.80
CA THR A 32 0.54 20.05 14.02
C THR A 32 -0.90 20.32 13.58
N ALA A 33 -1.34 21.58 13.66
CA ALA A 33 -2.63 21.96 13.12
C ALA A 33 -2.60 21.91 11.59
N VAL A 34 -3.58 21.24 10.99
CA VAL A 34 -3.71 21.16 9.54
C VAL A 34 -4.59 22.30 9.05
N THR A 35 -4.06 23.10 8.12
CA THR A 35 -4.89 24.04 7.36
C THR A 35 -5.50 23.30 6.18
N ILE A 36 -6.82 23.11 6.22
CA ILE A 36 -7.55 22.43 5.15
C ILE A 36 -7.62 23.35 3.93
N ALA A 37 -6.98 22.94 2.83
CA ALA A 37 -7.06 23.64 1.57
C ALA A 37 -8.42 23.39 0.89
N SER A 38 -8.84 24.31 0.01
CA SER A 38 -10.05 24.11 -0.81
C SER A 38 -9.89 22.98 -1.84
N SER A 39 -8.65 22.66 -2.23
CA SER A 39 -8.29 21.53 -3.09
C SER A 39 -7.05 20.84 -2.55
N PRO A 40 -7.20 19.98 -1.52
CA PRO A 40 -6.08 19.29 -0.90
C PRO A 40 -5.32 18.39 -1.87
N ILE A 41 -3.99 18.43 -1.80
CA ILE A 41 -3.09 17.61 -2.62
C ILE A 41 -2.20 16.68 -1.78
N SER A 42 -2.11 16.91 -0.47
CA SER A 42 -1.28 16.12 0.45
C SER A 42 -1.93 16.02 1.84
N ALA A 43 -1.42 15.13 2.69
CA ALA A 43 -1.90 14.99 4.07
C ALA A 43 -1.80 16.31 4.85
N GLN A 44 -0.75 17.10 4.60
CA GLN A 44 -0.49 18.38 5.28
C GLN A 44 -1.52 19.46 4.97
N ASN A 45 -2.38 19.27 3.97
CA ASN A 45 -3.45 20.21 3.64
C ASN A 45 -4.84 19.56 3.51
N GLY A 46 -5.00 18.34 4.03
CA GLY A 46 -6.31 17.69 4.18
C GLY A 46 -6.63 16.59 3.19
N LYS A 47 -5.67 16.09 2.39
CA LYS A 47 -5.87 14.92 1.53
C LYS A 47 -5.57 13.63 2.30
N LEU A 48 -6.53 12.72 2.31
CA LEU A 48 -6.37 11.33 2.73
C LEU A 48 -6.17 10.48 1.48
N SER A 49 -5.14 9.65 1.44
CA SER A 49 -4.82 8.84 0.26
C SER A 49 -4.69 7.37 0.62
N ASN A 50 -5.01 6.49 -0.32
CA ASN A 50 -4.89 5.04 -0.22
C ASN A 50 -5.63 4.44 0.98
N LEU A 51 -6.78 5.00 1.37
CA LEU A 51 -7.59 4.43 2.43
C LEU A 51 -8.30 3.17 1.92
N SER A 52 -8.11 2.06 2.61
CA SER A 52 -8.86 0.84 2.39
C SER A 52 -10.17 0.86 3.18
N GLY A 53 -11.24 0.25 2.68
CA GLY A 53 -12.51 0.19 3.41
C GLY A 53 -13.56 -0.77 2.86
N ASP A 54 -14.36 -1.32 3.77
CA ASP A 54 -15.48 -2.20 3.48
C ASP A 54 -16.77 -1.38 3.53
N ILE A 55 -17.50 -1.28 2.41
CA ILE A 55 -18.75 -0.51 2.38
C ILE A 55 -19.80 -1.22 3.23
N THR A 56 -20.40 -0.52 4.19
CA THR A 56 -21.48 -1.05 5.04
C THR A 56 -22.85 -0.51 4.67
N ALA A 57 -22.91 0.68 4.06
CA ALA A 57 -24.14 1.27 3.56
C ALA A 57 -23.87 2.27 2.42
N LEU A 58 -24.87 2.48 1.57
CA LEU A 58 -24.90 3.55 0.59
C LEU A 58 -26.18 4.37 0.78
N SER A 59 -26.10 5.68 0.56
CA SER A 59 -27.25 6.58 0.63
C SER A 59 -27.07 7.78 -0.30
N GLY A 60 -27.83 7.81 -1.40
CA GLY A 60 -27.72 8.87 -2.39
C GLY A 60 -26.30 8.95 -2.98
N THR A 61 -25.58 10.02 -2.66
CA THR A 61 -24.20 10.24 -3.11
C THR A 61 -23.16 9.93 -2.03
N THR A 62 -23.52 9.25 -0.95
CA THR A 62 -22.58 8.88 0.12
C THR A 62 -22.44 7.36 0.24
N PHE A 63 -21.25 6.93 0.67
CA PHE A 63 -21.03 5.59 1.19
C PHE A 63 -20.52 5.67 2.63
N THR A 64 -20.93 4.70 3.43
CA THR A 64 -20.41 4.48 4.78
C THR A 64 -19.51 3.26 4.73
N THR A 65 -18.32 3.35 5.33
CA THR A 65 -17.31 2.30 5.29
C THR A 65 -16.67 2.06 6.65
N LEU A 66 -16.29 0.81 6.90
CA LEU A 66 -15.38 0.44 7.98
C LEU A 66 -13.97 0.39 7.39
N LEU A 67 -13.06 1.19 7.95
CA LEU A 67 -11.64 1.05 7.67
C LEU A 67 -11.16 -0.30 8.22
N PRO A 68 -10.20 -0.99 7.56
CA PRO A 68 -9.65 -2.22 8.09
C PRO A 68 -8.93 -1.95 9.42
N GLY A 69 -8.99 -2.90 10.34
CA GLY A 69 -8.13 -2.87 11.52
C GLY A 69 -6.70 -3.25 11.15
N THR A 70 -5.70 -2.62 11.75
CA THR A 70 -4.30 -3.08 11.67
C THR A 70 -4.14 -4.38 12.48
N ILE A 71 -3.47 -5.38 11.90
CA ILE A 71 -3.09 -6.60 12.64
C ILE A 71 -1.71 -6.36 13.27
N PRO A 72 -1.51 -6.62 14.58
CA PRO A 72 -0.16 -6.56 15.15
C PRO A 72 0.73 -7.65 14.52
N THR A 73 1.91 -7.28 14.04
CA THR A 73 2.91 -8.17 13.42
C THR A 73 3.67 -9.07 14.41
N SER A 74 3.17 -9.25 15.64
CA SER A 74 3.87 -10.07 16.65
C SER A 74 3.50 -11.56 16.55
N GLY A 75 4.31 -12.31 15.82
CA GLY A 75 4.85 -13.62 16.23
C GLY A 75 3.88 -14.77 16.53
N GLY A 76 3.89 -15.76 15.64
CA GLY A 76 3.63 -17.16 15.96
C GLY A 76 2.18 -17.64 15.82
N ILE A 77 2.05 -18.86 15.29
CA ILE A 77 0.81 -19.64 15.24
C ILE A 77 0.26 -19.77 16.67
N GLY A 78 -0.77 -19.00 17.02
CA GLY A 78 -1.44 -19.07 18.34
C GLY A 78 -1.58 -17.76 19.11
N SER A 79 -1.07 -16.62 18.62
CA SER A 79 -1.21 -15.34 19.32
C SER A 79 -2.54 -14.65 18.98
N SER A 80 -3.27 -14.28 20.03
CA SER A 80 -4.55 -13.57 19.98
C SER A 80 -4.43 -12.28 19.20
N TYR A 81 -4.89 -12.28 17.95
CA TYR A 81 -4.99 -11.08 17.11
C TYR A 81 -5.90 -10.07 17.80
N LEU A 82 -5.34 -8.93 18.21
CA LEU A 82 -6.14 -7.82 18.71
C LEU A 82 -6.93 -7.25 17.53
N GLN A 83 -8.17 -7.69 17.39
CA GLN A 83 -9.16 -7.02 16.58
C GLN A 83 -9.31 -5.60 17.14
N SER A 84 -9.08 -4.58 16.33
CA SER A 84 -9.54 -3.23 16.66
C SER A 84 -11.06 -3.31 16.83
N THR A 85 -11.52 -3.30 18.09
CA THR A 85 -12.95 -3.36 18.44
C THR A 85 -13.66 -2.03 18.25
N THR A 86 -12.95 -1.02 17.73
CA THR A 86 -13.42 0.36 17.59
C THR A 86 -13.37 0.84 16.13
N ASN A 87 -13.70 -0.01 15.16
CA ASN A 87 -13.86 0.45 13.78
C ASN A 87 -15.15 1.28 13.70
N ALA A 88 -15.06 2.56 14.07
CA ALA A 88 -16.15 3.50 13.89
C ALA A 88 -16.36 3.69 12.38
N PRO A 89 -17.58 3.46 11.86
CA PRO A 89 -17.84 3.66 10.45
C PRO A 89 -17.66 5.14 10.11
N ILE A 90 -16.99 5.42 8.99
CA ILE A 90 -16.88 6.77 8.44
C ILE A 90 -17.82 6.90 7.25
N THR A 91 -18.40 8.09 7.07
CA THR A 91 -19.24 8.40 5.92
C THR A 91 -18.50 9.35 5.00
N VAL A 92 -18.46 9.00 3.72
CA VAL A 92 -17.75 9.73 2.68
C VAL A 92 -18.73 10.09 1.58
N ALA A 93 -18.77 11.37 1.22
CA ALA A 93 -19.55 11.87 0.10
C ALA A 93 -18.81 11.66 -1.22
N THR A 94 -19.56 11.60 -2.31
CA THR A 94 -19.07 11.59 -3.68
C THR A 94 -19.77 12.70 -4.47
N ASN A 95 -19.16 13.12 -5.58
CA ASN A 95 -19.79 14.07 -6.51
C ASN A 95 -19.34 13.77 -7.95
N SER A 96 -19.67 14.64 -8.90
CA SER A 96 -19.29 14.50 -10.31
C SER A 96 -17.80 14.58 -10.59
N SER A 97 -16.98 15.01 -9.63
CA SER A 97 -15.52 15.05 -9.74
C SER A 97 -14.84 13.83 -9.10
N THR A 98 -15.58 12.95 -8.41
CA THR A 98 -15.03 11.72 -7.86
C THR A 98 -14.67 10.76 -9.00
N ILE A 99 -13.41 10.32 -9.03
CA ILE A 99 -12.92 9.38 -10.05
C ILE A 99 -13.23 7.96 -9.60
N PHE A 100 -14.03 7.23 -10.37
CA PHE A 100 -14.31 5.81 -10.14
C PHE A 100 -13.42 4.93 -11.03
N GLN A 101 -12.81 3.89 -10.44
CA GLN A 101 -11.90 2.97 -11.13
C GLN A 101 -12.27 1.52 -10.80
N GLY A 102 -12.28 0.64 -11.80
CA GLY A 102 -12.80 -0.72 -11.66
C GLY A 102 -14.34 -0.80 -11.60
N VAL A 103 -15.01 0.34 -11.44
CA VAL A 103 -16.46 0.54 -11.53
C VAL A 103 -16.75 1.85 -12.26
N ALA A 104 -17.94 2.02 -12.83
CA ALA A 104 -18.30 3.22 -13.57
C ALA A 104 -18.77 4.36 -12.65
N ASN A 105 -19.44 4.03 -11.54
CA ASN A 105 -19.94 5.00 -10.58
C ASN A 105 -20.32 4.35 -9.23
N LEU A 106 -20.80 5.15 -8.28
CA LEU A 106 -21.20 4.69 -6.95
C LEU A 106 -22.33 3.64 -6.97
N ALA A 107 -23.22 3.65 -7.97
CA ALA A 107 -24.35 2.71 -8.05
C ALA A 107 -23.92 1.29 -8.45
N ASP A 108 -22.69 1.10 -8.92
CA ASP A 108 -22.12 -0.23 -9.17
C ASP A 108 -21.58 -0.89 -7.89
N LEU A 109 -21.52 -0.13 -6.78
CA LEU A 109 -21.07 -0.60 -5.48
C LEU A 109 -22.26 -0.97 -4.59
N ALA A 110 -22.02 -1.87 -3.63
CA ALA A 110 -23.01 -2.33 -2.68
C ALA A 110 -22.40 -2.47 -1.28
N ALA A 111 -23.24 -2.64 -0.26
CA ALA A 111 -22.74 -3.10 1.03
C ALA A 111 -21.99 -4.43 0.85
N GLY A 112 -20.80 -4.54 1.44
CA GLY A 112 -19.85 -5.63 1.24
C GLY A 112 -18.81 -5.39 0.15
N SER A 113 -18.94 -4.35 -0.69
CA SER A 113 -17.89 -4.00 -1.65
C SER A 113 -16.60 -3.57 -0.93
N LEU A 114 -15.47 -4.16 -1.34
CA LEU A 114 -14.14 -3.83 -0.85
C LEU A 114 -13.53 -2.76 -1.75
N ILE A 115 -13.19 -1.61 -1.18
CA ILE A 115 -12.68 -0.47 -1.92
C ILE A 115 -11.36 0.03 -1.35
N ASN A 116 -10.58 0.68 -2.21
CA ASN A 116 -9.54 1.63 -1.84
C ASN A 116 -9.96 3.01 -2.36
N PHE A 117 -9.76 4.07 -1.59
CA PHE A 117 -10.23 5.40 -1.93
C PHE A 117 -9.30 6.50 -1.41
N ASP A 118 -9.37 7.65 -2.08
CA ASP A 118 -8.78 8.90 -1.62
C ASP A 118 -9.91 9.85 -1.24
N ALA A 119 -9.68 10.70 -0.24
CA ALA A 119 -10.66 11.68 0.21
C ALA A 119 -10.01 13.03 0.52
N ALA A 120 -10.80 14.09 0.45
CA ALA A 120 -10.47 15.42 0.91
C ALA A 120 -11.33 15.76 2.13
N ILE A 121 -10.68 16.15 3.22
CA ILE A 121 -11.37 16.72 4.39
C ILE A 121 -11.94 18.08 3.99
N GLN A 122 -13.21 18.32 4.29
CA GLN A 122 -13.89 19.59 4.06
C GLN A 122 -13.78 20.51 5.28
N SER A 123 -14.09 21.80 5.11
CA SER A 123 -14.02 22.79 6.21
C SER A 123 -14.94 22.49 7.39
N ASP A 124 -16.02 21.74 7.16
CA ASP A 124 -16.96 21.27 8.19
C ASP A 124 -16.56 19.91 8.81
N GLY A 125 -15.42 19.35 8.39
CA GLY A 125 -14.90 18.06 8.84
C GLY A 125 -15.47 16.85 8.10
N THR A 126 -16.40 17.03 7.16
CA THR A 126 -16.89 15.93 6.31
C THR A 126 -15.82 15.47 5.33
N LEU A 127 -16.00 14.27 4.78
CA LEU A 127 -15.08 13.68 3.79
C LEU A 127 -15.73 13.66 2.41
N LEU A 128 -14.99 14.13 1.41
CA LEU A 128 -15.37 14.03 0.00
C LEU A 128 -14.38 13.14 -0.75
N ALA A 129 -14.84 12.04 -1.33
CA ALA A 129 -14.00 11.15 -2.11
C ALA A 129 -13.50 11.85 -3.38
N THR A 130 -12.19 11.79 -3.61
CA THR A 130 -11.56 12.23 -4.86
C THR A 130 -11.34 11.06 -5.82
N ARG A 131 -11.16 9.85 -5.26
CA ARG A 131 -11.05 8.59 -6.01
C ARG A 131 -11.72 7.47 -5.23
N VAL A 132 -12.41 6.57 -5.92
CA VAL A 132 -12.87 5.28 -5.39
C VAL A 132 -12.47 4.18 -6.37
N THR A 133 -11.87 3.13 -5.86
CA THR A 133 -11.37 2.01 -6.66
C THR A 133 -11.83 0.69 -6.06
N ALA A 134 -12.45 -0.15 -6.89
CA ALA A 134 -12.68 -1.56 -6.58
C ALA A 134 -11.72 -2.39 -7.44
N TYR A 135 -10.73 -3.04 -6.82
CA TYR A 135 -9.76 -3.85 -7.57
C TYR A 135 -10.38 -5.10 -8.20
N ASP A 136 -11.36 -5.70 -7.50
CA ASP A 136 -12.03 -6.93 -7.91
C ASP A 136 -13.42 -7.00 -7.26
N LEU A 137 -14.44 -6.51 -7.97
CA LEU A 137 -15.79 -6.34 -7.40
C LEU A 137 -16.42 -7.64 -6.87
N PRO A 138 -16.22 -8.82 -7.50
CA PRO A 138 -16.68 -10.10 -6.95
C PRO A 138 -15.86 -10.67 -5.78
N ALA A 139 -14.74 -10.04 -5.39
CA ALA A 139 -13.94 -10.54 -4.28
C ALA A 139 -14.69 -10.37 -2.96
N GLN A 140 -14.55 -11.37 -2.07
CA GLN A 140 -15.15 -11.31 -0.73
C GLN A 140 -14.13 -10.92 0.33
N ASN A 141 -12.84 -11.08 0.03
CA ASN A 141 -11.76 -10.67 0.91
C ASN A 141 -10.59 -10.09 0.11
N LEU A 142 -9.86 -9.18 0.75
CA LEU A 142 -8.66 -8.55 0.22
C LEU A 142 -7.59 -8.53 1.32
N ALA A 143 -6.37 -8.92 0.98
CA ALA A 143 -5.20 -8.80 1.83
C ALA A 143 -4.15 -7.93 1.13
N THR A 144 -3.65 -6.90 1.81
CA THR A 144 -2.61 -6.02 1.30
C THR A 144 -1.35 -6.19 2.12
N GLY A 145 -0.19 -6.26 1.47
CA GLY A 145 1.06 -6.50 2.16
C GLY A 145 2.27 -6.65 1.26
N ALA A 146 3.44 -6.85 1.87
CA ALA A 146 4.70 -7.08 1.18
C ALA A 146 4.88 -8.58 0.90
N ILE A 147 5.33 -8.93 -0.31
CA ILE A 147 5.65 -10.32 -0.67
C ILE A 147 6.90 -10.76 0.12
N THR A 148 6.86 -11.91 0.79
CA THR A 148 8.00 -12.39 1.59
C THR A 148 8.83 -13.44 0.84
N ASN A 149 8.16 -14.45 0.31
CA ASN A 149 8.80 -15.55 -0.41
C ASN A 149 8.01 -15.90 -1.67
N ILE A 150 8.70 -16.26 -2.75
CA ILE A 150 8.09 -16.68 -4.01
C ILE A 150 8.62 -18.07 -4.36
N THR A 151 7.71 -19.00 -4.68
CA THR A 151 8.06 -20.33 -5.19
C THR A 151 7.44 -20.46 -6.58
N PRO A 152 8.14 -20.01 -7.65
CA PRO A 152 7.57 -19.92 -9.00
C PRO A 152 7.51 -21.29 -9.71
N THR A 153 8.37 -22.23 -9.33
CA THR A 153 8.41 -23.60 -9.85
C THR A 153 8.47 -24.59 -8.68
N PRO A 154 7.35 -24.85 -8.01
CA PRO A 154 7.33 -25.85 -6.94
C PRO A 154 7.55 -27.27 -7.53
N PRO A 155 7.78 -28.30 -6.68
CA PRO A 155 7.93 -29.68 -7.13
C PRO A 155 6.83 -30.12 -8.11
N ALA A 156 7.16 -31.04 -9.04
CA ALA A 156 6.29 -31.42 -10.14
C ALA A 156 4.83 -31.66 -9.71
N GLY A 157 3.89 -30.87 -10.26
CA GLY A 157 2.45 -30.95 -9.98
C GLY A 157 1.92 -29.92 -8.98
N ALA A 158 2.75 -29.04 -8.42
CA ALA A 158 2.33 -27.99 -7.50
C ALA A 158 2.13 -26.62 -8.19
N SER A 159 1.33 -25.77 -7.55
CA SER A 159 0.99 -24.41 -8.00
C SER A 159 2.05 -23.39 -7.55
N PRO A 160 2.41 -22.39 -8.37
CA PRO A 160 3.26 -21.31 -7.92
C PRO A 160 2.58 -20.60 -6.75
N LEU A 161 3.39 -20.25 -5.75
CA LEU A 161 2.91 -19.64 -4.53
C LEU A 161 3.79 -18.47 -4.08
N PHE A 162 3.19 -17.56 -3.31
CA PHE A 162 3.96 -16.60 -2.52
C PHE A 162 3.36 -16.43 -1.12
N GLY A 163 4.21 -16.03 -0.18
CA GLY A 163 3.81 -15.56 1.15
C GLY A 163 3.65 -14.03 1.18
N LEU A 164 2.77 -13.54 2.06
CA LEU A 164 2.49 -12.12 2.24
C LEU A 164 2.68 -11.74 3.70
N ASP A 165 3.52 -10.74 3.98
CA ASP A 165 3.53 -10.05 5.26
C ASP A 165 2.43 -8.99 5.24
N LEU A 166 1.47 -9.15 6.15
CA LEU A 166 0.19 -8.45 6.09
C LEU A 166 0.28 -7.06 6.68
N LEU A 167 -0.12 -6.06 5.90
CA LEU A 167 -0.34 -4.69 6.36
C LEU A 167 -1.82 -4.48 6.70
N GLU A 168 -2.71 -4.89 5.79
CA GLU A 168 -4.14 -4.64 5.91
C GLU A 168 -4.97 -5.81 5.40
N GLN A 169 -6.18 -5.93 5.95
CA GLN A 169 -7.11 -7.02 5.69
C GLN A 169 -8.56 -6.50 5.66
N GLN A 170 -9.29 -6.85 4.60
CA GLN A 170 -10.67 -6.46 4.34
C GLN A 170 -11.56 -7.67 4.06
N GLY A 171 -12.84 -7.56 4.37
CA GLY A 171 -13.85 -8.55 4.02
C GLY A 171 -14.37 -9.40 5.18
N SER A 172 -15.45 -10.12 4.88
CA SER A 172 -16.35 -10.75 5.85
C SER A 172 -15.73 -11.90 6.65
N TYR A 173 -14.71 -12.58 6.11
CA TYR A 173 -14.02 -13.63 6.83
C TYR A 173 -13.07 -13.04 7.89
N LEU A 174 -12.37 -11.97 7.54
CA LEU A 174 -11.29 -11.37 8.33
C LEU A 174 -11.81 -10.54 9.50
N SER A 175 -13.00 -9.95 9.37
CA SER A 175 -13.71 -9.30 10.48
C SER A 175 -14.11 -10.26 11.61
N ALA A 176 -14.10 -11.57 11.35
CA ALA A 176 -14.44 -12.60 12.33
C ALA A 176 -13.25 -13.50 12.71
N ASN A 177 -12.31 -13.71 11.79
CA ASN A 177 -11.14 -14.57 11.98
C ASN A 177 -9.92 -13.92 11.29
N PRO A 178 -9.27 -12.94 11.94
CA PRO A 178 -7.99 -12.44 11.46
C PRO A 178 -7.01 -13.62 11.30
N ILE A 179 -6.42 -13.72 10.12
CA ILE A 179 -5.41 -14.75 9.83
C ILE A 179 -4.01 -14.15 9.94
N GLY A 180 -3.06 -15.00 10.31
CA GLY A 180 -1.64 -14.69 10.17
C GLY A 180 -1.21 -14.64 8.70
N PRO A 181 0.10 -14.44 8.44
CA PRO A 181 0.67 -14.32 7.08
C PRO A 181 0.13 -15.40 6.13
N PRO A 182 -0.70 -15.06 5.13
CA PRO A 182 -1.27 -16.03 4.21
C PRO A 182 -0.23 -16.43 3.17
N VAL A 183 -0.39 -17.65 2.68
CA VAL A 183 0.27 -18.12 1.47
C VAL A 183 -0.78 -18.29 0.38
N PHE A 184 -0.51 -17.72 -0.79
CA PHE A 184 -1.41 -17.74 -1.93
C PHE A 184 -0.91 -18.65 -3.05
N THR A 185 -1.82 -19.36 -3.72
CA THR A 185 -1.54 -20.01 -5.01
C THR A 185 -1.96 -19.12 -6.18
N LEU A 186 -1.23 -19.21 -7.30
CA LEU A 186 -1.29 -18.20 -8.37
C LEU A 186 -1.69 -18.75 -9.75
N ASN A 187 -2.07 -20.03 -9.86
CA ASN A 187 -2.35 -20.70 -11.14
C ASN A 187 -3.31 -19.95 -12.07
N ASN A 188 -4.32 -19.30 -11.50
CA ASN A 188 -5.39 -18.62 -12.23
C ASN A 188 -5.52 -17.14 -11.81
N ALA A 189 -4.50 -16.61 -11.13
CA ALA A 189 -4.54 -15.24 -10.65
C ALA A 189 -4.42 -14.29 -11.84
N THR A 190 -5.30 -13.28 -11.88
CA THR A 190 -5.16 -12.15 -12.80
C THR A 190 -4.18 -11.15 -12.19
N PHE A 191 -3.19 -10.74 -12.96
CA PHE A 191 -2.22 -9.72 -12.52
C PHE A 191 -2.60 -8.37 -13.13
N GLN A 192 -2.64 -7.34 -12.29
CA GLN A 192 -2.95 -5.98 -12.71
C GLN A 192 -2.18 -4.95 -11.87
N THR A 193 -2.13 -3.71 -12.35
CA THR A 193 -1.57 -2.58 -11.59
C THR A 193 -2.69 -1.73 -11.03
N ALA A 194 -2.47 -1.11 -9.88
CA ALA A 194 -3.43 -0.17 -9.31
C ALA A 194 -3.74 0.96 -10.31
N PRO A 195 -5.01 1.20 -10.65
CA PRO A 195 -5.40 2.12 -11.74
C PRO A 195 -5.16 3.60 -11.39
N GLN A 196 -4.78 3.92 -10.16
CA GLN A 196 -4.44 5.28 -9.74
C GLN A 196 -3.18 5.83 -10.41
N ILE A 197 -2.30 4.97 -10.94
CA ILE A 197 -1.17 5.38 -11.77
C ILE A 197 -1.52 5.13 -13.23
N THR A 198 -1.78 6.21 -13.97
CA THR A 198 -2.33 6.14 -15.34
C THR A 198 -1.27 6.24 -16.44
N ASN A 199 -0.03 6.63 -16.09
CA ASN A 199 1.08 6.85 -17.02
C ASN A 199 1.95 5.60 -17.27
N VAL A 200 1.53 4.42 -16.79
CA VAL A 200 2.30 3.16 -16.90
C VAL A 200 2.72 2.86 -18.36
N SER A 201 1.86 3.17 -19.33
CA SER A 201 2.13 2.97 -20.76
C SER A 201 3.15 3.95 -21.37
N SER A 202 3.46 5.04 -20.66
CA SER A 202 4.39 6.09 -21.10
C SER A 202 5.77 6.01 -20.45
N LEU A 203 6.01 4.98 -19.63
CA LEU A 203 7.26 4.80 -18.93
C LEU A 203 8.40 4.48 -19.90
N PRO A 204 9.63 4.95 -19.62
CA PRO A 204 10.80 4.70 -20.48
C PRO A 204 11.38 3.29 -20.31
N PHE A 205 10.59 2.36 -19.78
CA PHE A 205 10.89 0.94 -19.60
C PHE A 205 9.61 0.13 -19.74
N THR A 206 9.74 -1.18 -19.96
CA THR A 206 8.60 -2.09 -20.06
C THR A 206 8.02 -2.35 -18.66
N ALA A 207 6.98 -1.61 -18.30
CA ALA A 207 6.26 -1.83 -17.05
C ALA A 207 5.32 -3.03 -17.18
N SER A 208 5.82 -4.22 -16.82
CA SER A 208 5.04 -5.46 -16.78
C SER A 208 4.83 -5.93 -15.34
N PHE A 209 3.63 -6.42 -15.04
CA PHE A 209 3.32 -7.08 -13.78
C PHE A 209 2.68 -8.45 -14.05
N SER A 210 3.37 -9.51 -13.66
CA SER A 210 2.99 -10.91 -13.85
C SER A 210 3.68 -11.79 -12.82
N LEU A 211 3.37 -13.08 -12.80
CA LEU A 211 4.06 -14.06 -11.96
C LEU A 211 5.59 -14.02 -12.11
N ALA A 212 6.10 -13.81 -13.32
CA ALA A 212 7.53 -13.81 -13.61
C ALA A 212 8.25 -12.53 -13.12
N SER A 213 7.50 -11.47 -12.83
CA SER A 213 8.04 -10.18 -12.37
C SER A 213 7.80 -9.93 -10.89
N LEU A 214 7.31 -10.91 -10.12
CA LEU A 214 7.18 -10.77 -8.68
C LEU A 214 8.57 -10.77 -8.02
N ILE A 215 8.73 -9.98 -6.96
CA ILE A 215 9.95 -9.94 -6.14
C ILE A 215 9.58 -9.81 -4.65
N PRO A 216 10.44 -10.33 -3.74
CA PRO A 216 10.27 -10.09 -2.30
C PRO A 216 10.35 -8.59 -1.96
N GLY A 217 9.54 -8.17 -0.98
CA GLY A 217 9.32 -6.81 -0.50
C GLY A 217 8.49 -5.91 -1.43
N GLN A 218 7.98 -6.44 -2.53
CA GLN A 218 7.01 -5.73 -3.38
C GLN A 218 5.63 -5.78 -2.73
N GLU A 219 4.94 -4.64 -2.66
CA GLU A 219 3.62 -4.50 -2.07
C GLU A 219 2.51 -4.84 -3.07
N VAL A 220 1.60 -5.72 -2.66
CA VAL A 220 0.48 -6.17 -3.48
C VAL A 220 -0.80 -6.22 -2.67
N ALA A 221 -1.93 -6.03 -3.35
CA ALA A 221 -3.25 -6.35 -2.83
C ALA A 221 -3.78 -7.62 -3.52
N VAL A 222 -4.16 -8.61 -2.73
CA VAL A 222 -4.57 -9.94 -3.18
C VAL A 222 -6.04 -10.18 -2.87
N SER A 223 -6.84 -10.29 -3.92
CA SER A 223 -8.26 -10.58 -3.84
C SER A 223 -8.52 -12.09 -3.82
N THR A 224 -9.41 -12.54 -2.94
CA THR A 224 -9.83 -13.95 -2.87
C THR A 224 -11.32 -14.08 -2.54
N ALA A 225 -11.90 -15.20 -2.94
CA ALA A 225 -13.25 -15.59 -2.54
C ALA A 225 -13.30 -16.04 -1.07
N THR A 226 -12.27 -16.73 -0.58
CA THR A 226 -12.18 -17.21 0.81
C THR A 226 -10.73 -17.49 1.17
N PHE A 227 -10.38 -17.34 2.44
CA PHE A 227 -9.11 -17.85 2.94
C PHE A 227 -9.19 -19.34 3.22
N SER A 228 -8.09 -20.03 2.96
CA SER A 228 -7.92 -21.42 3.38
C SER A 228 -7.42 -21.46 4.83
N THR A 229 -8.10 -22.24 5.67
CA THR A 229 -7.67 -22.55 7.04
C THR A 229 -7.30 -24.01 7.24
N ALA A 230 -7.42 -24.83 6.20
CA ALA A 230 -7.03 -26.23 6.26
C ALA A 230 -5.49 -26.34 6.19
N PRO A 231 -4.86 -27.13 7.08
CA PRO A 231 -3.42 -27.34 7.05
C PRO A 231 -2.96 -27.85 5.68
N GLY A 232 -1.91 -27.23 5.13
CA GLY A 232 -1.33 -27.61 3.84
C GLY A 232 -2.15 -27.21 2.61
N VAL A 233 -3.26 -26.48 2.78
CA VAL A 233 -4.05 -25.93 1.68
C VAL A 233 -3.84 -24.43 1.63
N PHE A 234 -3.31 -23.93 0.52
CA PHE A 234 -3.03 -22.51 0.32
C PHE A 234 -4.22 -21.78 -0.31
N THR A 235 -4.34 -20.49 0.00
CA THR A 235 -5.46 -19.67 -0.46
C THR A 235 -5.34 -19.42 -1.98
N PRO A 236 -6.35 -19.73 -2.80
CA PRO A 236 -6.31 -19.37 -4.21
C PRO A 236 -6.43 -17.86 -4.40
N ALA A 237 -5.44 -17.22 -5.01
CA ALA A 237 -5.55 -15.83 -5.43
C ALA A 237 -6.43 -15.74 -6.67
N ARG A 238 -7.37 -14.77 -6.67
CA ARG A 238 -8.19 -14.44 -7.84
C ARG A 238 -7.55 -13.31 -8.64
N THR A 239 -7.17 -12.24 -7.94
CA THR A 239 -6.52 -11.07 -8.53
C THR A 239 -5.35 -10.67 -7.65
N VAL A 240 -4.20 -10.42 -8.25
CA VAL A 240 -3.04 -9.81 -7.59
C VAL A 240 -2.87 -8.44 -8.22
N THR A 241 -2.99 -7.39 -7.41
CA THR A 241 -2.84 -6.00 -7.84
C THR A 241 -1.54 -5.44 -7.29
N LEU A 242 -0.64 -4.98 -8.16
CA LEU A 242 0.51 -4.19 -7.74
C LEU A 242 -0.01 -2.84 -7.23
N VAL A 243 0.22 -2.54 -5.95
CA VAL A 243 -0.23 -1.28 -5.32
C VAL A 243 0.96 -0.36 -5.06
N PRO A 244 0.74 0.95 -4.93
CA PRO A 244 1.84 1.85 -4.63
C PRO A 244 2.42 1.58 -3.24
N GLN A 245 3.73 1.47 -3.18
CA GLN A 245 4.49 1.34 -1.94
C GLN A 245 5.41 2.52 -1.77
N THR A 246 5.86 2.74 -0.54
CA THR A 246 6.87 3.74 -0.22
C THR A 246 8.21 3.06 -0.01
N ILE A 247 9.24 3.54 -0.69
CA ILE A 247 10.63 3.13 -0.47
C ILE A 247 11.44 4.28 0.12
N ASP A 248 12.46 3.93 0.91
CA ASP A 248 13.40 4.89 1.50
C ASP A 248 14.84 4.49 1.17
N GLY A 249 15.66 5.46 0.76
CA GLY A 249 17.02 5.19 0.34
C GLY A 249 17.86 6.45 0.13
N SER A 250 19.14 6.26 -0.15
CA SER A 250 20.09 7.33 -0.46
C SER A 250 20.33 7.44 -1.97
N ILE A 251 20.36 8.67 -2.50
CA ILE A 251 20.57 8.90 -3.92
C ILE A 251 22.01 8.62 -4.32
N VAL A 252 22.22 7.64 -5.20
CA VAL A 252 23.55 7.24 -5.71
C VAL A 252 23.86 7.89 -7.06
N SER A 253 22.84 8.10 -7.89
CA SER A 253 22.98 8.81 -9.15
C SER A 253 21.71 9.55 -9.53
N ILE A 254 21.89 10.68 -10.23
CA ILE A 254 20.80 11.49 -10.79
C ILE A 254 21.02 11.57 -12.29
N SER A 255 19.98 11.30 -13.07
CA SER A 255 19.98 11.45 -14.52
C SER A 255 18.60 11.91 -15.01
N SER A 256 18.43 12.01 -16.32
CA SER A 256 17.13 12.27 -16.93
C SER A 256 16.90 11.31 -18.10
N THR A 257 15.65 10.94 -18.34
CA THR A 257 15.26 10.13 -19.50
C THR A 257 13.87 10.55 -19.96
N GLY A 258 13.78 11.07 -21.18
CA GLY A 258 12.55 11.72 -21.63
C GLY A 258 12.19 12.90 -20.71
N ASN A 259 10.95 12.91 -20.22
CA ASN A 259 10.46 13.94 -19.29
C ASN A 259 10.67 13.56 -17.81
N PHE A 260 11.34 12.45 -17.52
CA PHE A 260 11.53 11.98 -16.15
C PHE A 260 12.88 12.42 -15.59
N THR A 261 12.87 12.86 -14.34
CA THR A 261 14.07 12.88 -13.50
C THR A 261 14.25 11.49 -12.93
N VAL A 262 15.44 10.92 -13.04
CA VAL A 262 15.71 9.53 -12.67
C VAL A 262 16.72 9.49 -11.54
N TYR A 263 16.34 8.86 -10.43
CA TYR A 263 17.18 8.63 -9.27
C TYR A 263 17.49 7.15 -9.15
N THR A 264 18.76 6.80 -8.98
CA THR A 264 19.14 5.47 -8.48
C THR A 264 19.27 5.56 -6.97
N LEU A 265 18.46 4.82 -6.25
CA LEU A 265 18.44 4.79 -4.79
C LEU A 265 19.13 3.53 -4.30
N ALA A 266 20.08 3.67 -3.38
CA ALA A 266 20.50 2.60 -2.50
C ALA A 266 19.49 2.52 -1.36
N LEU A 267 18.73 1.42 -1.30
CA LEU A 267 17.67 1.25 -0.31
C LEU A 267 18.24 1.16 1.10
N SER A 268 17.49 1.68 2.06
CA SER A 268 17.75 1.44 3.48
C SER A 268 17.72 -0.06 3.77
N SER A 269 18.56 -0.55 4.69
CA SER A 269 18.47 -1.94 5.14
C SER A 269 17.17 -2.26 5.88
N LEU A 270 16.41 -1.22 6.27
CA LEU A 270 15.11 -1.33 6.91
C LEU A 270 13.95 -1.24 5.91
N ASP A 271 14.22 -1.07 4.62
CA ASP A 271 13.19 -1.11 3.59
C ASP A 271 12.69 -2.58 3.41
N PRO A 272 11.38 -2.81 3.20
CA PRO A 272 10.84 -4.17 3.04
C PRO A 272 11.53 -4.99 1.94
N ILE A 273 12.06 -4.34 0.90
CA ILE A 273 12.73 -5.04 -0.21
C ILE A 273 14.01 -5.74 0.28
N PRO A 274 15.03 -5.06 0.85
CA PRO A 274 16.17 -5.74 1.46
C PRO A 274 15.83 -6.68 2.62
N ILE A 275 14.83 -6.36 3.46
CA ILE A 275 14.43 -7.22 4.59
C ILE A 275 14.00 -8.60 4.10
N GLU A 276 13.20 -8.65 3.03
CA GLU A 276 12.70 -9.90 2.45
C GLU A 276 13.70 -10.53 1.45
N GLY A 277 14.94 -10.03 1.40
CA GLY A 277 16.01 -10.57 0.54
C GLY A 277 15.92 -10.14 -0.92
N GLY A 278 15.17 -9.08 -1.23
CA GLY A 278 15.12 -8.43 -2.53
C GLY A 278 16.36 -7.57 -2.85
N PRO A 279 16.42 -6.99 -4.08
CA PRO A 279 17.52 -6.12 -4.50
C PRO A 279 17.68 -4.85 -3.64
N SER A 280 18.92 -4.44 -3.39
CA SER A 280 19.22 -3.24 -2.59
C SER A 280 19.18 -1.91 -3.35
N PHE A 281 18.80 -1.92 -4.63
CA PHE A 281 18.77 -0.73 -5.47
C PHE A 281 17.47 -0.62 -6.27
N VAL A 282 16.96 0.59 -6.38
CA VAL A 282 15.79 0.93 -7.21
C VAL A 282 16.12 2.12 -8.10
N THR A 283 15.72 2.05 -9.37
CA THR A 283 15.70 3.21 -10.27
C THR A 283 14.32 3.88 -10.21
N ALA A 284 14.21 5.00 -9.52
CA ALA A 284 12.98 5.78 -9.40
C ALA A 284 12.85 6.81 -10.53
N TYR A 285 11.76 6.72 -11.29
CA TYR A 285 11.38 7.65 -12.35
C TYR A 285 10.36 8.63 -11.79
N VAL A 286 10.76 9.89 -11.65
CA VAL A 286 9.92 10.97 -11.14
C VAL A 286 9.41 11.78 -12.33
N ALA A 287 8.11 11.66 -12.58
CA ALA A 287 7.44 12.38 -13.66
C ALA A 287 7.26 13.88 -13.31
N PRO A 288 7.05 14.77 -14.29
CA PRO A 288 6.81 16.20 -14.04
C PRO A 288 5.54 16.49 -13.22
N ASP A 289 4.58 15.57 -13.22
CA ASP A 289 3.34 15.65 -12.45
C ASP A 289 3.44 15.00 -11.06
N ALA A 290 4.62 14.47 -10.69
CA ALA A 290 4.83 13.91 -9.36
C ALA A 290 4.73 14.99 -8.29
N LEU A 291 4.13 14.63 -7.15
CA LEU A 291 4.00 15.51 -6.01
C LEU A 291 5.35 15.60 -5.26
N LEU A 292 5.96 16.78 -5.29
CA LEU A 292 7.23 17.04 -4.61
C LEU A 292 6.95 17.69 -3.24
N LEU A 293 7.16 16.94 -2.17
CA LEU A 293 6.99 17.36 -0.77
C LEU A 293 8.31 17.44 0.01
N ASN A 294 9.44 17.30 -0.68
CA ASN A 294 10.77 17.49 -0.14
C ASN A 294 11.04 18.97 0.19
N THR A 295 11.75 19.24 1.29
CA THR A 295 12.07 20.60 1.73
C THR A 295 13.22 21.24 0.94
N SER A 296 14.03 20.44 0.26
CA SER A 296 15.16 20.89 -0.57
C SER A 296 15.32 20.02 -1.81
N SER A 297 15.95 20.55 -2.86
CA SER A 297 16.17 19.77 -4.10
C SER A 297 16.96 18.49 -3.79
N PRO A 298 16.50 17.31 -4.24
CA PRO A 298 17.24 16.06 -4.04
C PRO A 298 18.64 16.15 -4.66
N ALA A 299 19.65 15.66 -3.94
CA ALA A 299 21.06 15.73 -4.33
C ALA A 299 21.77 14.39 -4.11
N LEU A 300 22.95 14.20 -4.71
CA LEU A 300 23.73 12.99 -4.48
C LEU A 300 24.00 12.78 -2.98
N ASN A 301 23.88 11.54 -2.53
CA ASN A 301 24.01 11.08 -1.15
C ASN A 301 22.97 11.63 -0.16
N SER A 302 21.95 12.37 -0.61
CA SER A 302 20.83 12.75 0.26
C SER A 302 19.84 11.60 0.40
N PRO A 303 19.16 11.45 1.56
CA PRO A 303 18.06 10.52 1.70
C PRO A 303 16.87 10.99 0.85
N LEU A 304 16.13 10.04 0.28
CA LEU A 304 14.95 10.29 -0.54
C LEU A 304 13.91 9.21 -0.28
N ARG A 305 12.68 9.65 -0.06
CA ARG A 305 11.53 8.77 -0.01
C ARG A 305 10.71 8.91 -1.28
N CYS A 306 10.37 7.77 -1.89
CA CYS A 306 9.59 7.72 -3.11
C CYS A 306 8.37 6.81 -2.89
N THR A 307 7.18 7.30 -3.25
CA THR A 307 5.96 6.50 -3.24
C THR A 307 5.46 6.31 -4.67
N GLY A 308 5.22 5.05 -5.05
CA GLY A 308 4.90 4.72 -6.44
C GLY A 308 4.72 3.23 -6.69
N LEU A 309 4.49 2.86 -7.94
CA LEU A 309 4.44 1.45 -8.36
C LEU A 309 5.84 0.93 -8.63
N LEU A 310 6.21 -0.17 -7.98
CA LEU A 310 7.50 -0.83 -8.13
C LEU A 310 7.40 -1.99 -9.12
N PHE A 311 8.14 -1.93 -10.23
CA PHE A 311 8.21 -2.97 -11.24
C PHE A 311 9.56 -3.70 -11.19
N ASN A 312 9.54 -4.99 -11.47
CA ASN A 312 10.74 -5.76 -11.77
C ASN A 312 10.90 -5.89 -13.29
N ASP A 313 11.81 -5.10 -13.85
CA ASP A 313 12.21 -5.18 -15.26
C ASP A 313 13.43 -6.09 -15.37
N ASN A 314 13.18 -7.40 -15.46
CA ASN A 314 14.20 -8.44 -15.68
C ASN A 314 15.36 -8.40 -14.65
N GLY A 315 15.02 -8.22 -13.38
CA GLY A 315 15.98 -8.13 -12.26
C GLY A 315 16.38 -6.69 -11.90
N THR A 316 16.04 -5.70 -12.74
CA THR A 316 16.22 -4.29 -12.41
C THR A 316 14.93 -3.74 -11.81
N LEU A 317 14.99 -3.31 -10.55
CA LEU A 317 13.84 -2.66 -9.93
C LEU A 317 13.68 -1.22 -10.43
N ARG A 318 12.49 -0.91 -10.92
CA ARG A 318 12.13 0.41 -11.44
C ARG A 318 10.83 0.88 -10.82
N MET A 319 10.82 2.08 -10.27
CA MET A 319 9.62 2.67 -9.66
C MET A 319 9.10 3.83 -10.51
N ASP A 320 7.81 3.82 -10.82
CA ASP A 320 7.09 5.02 -11.28
C ASP A 320 6.66 5.83 -10.06
N CYS A 321 7.42 6.86 -9.74
CA CYS A 321 7.29 7.64 -8.52
C CYS A 321 6.28 8.78 -8.71
N LYS A 322 5.21 8.76 -7.89
CA LYS A 322 4.16 9.77 -7.91
C LYS A 322 4.26 10.77 -6.76
N GLN A 323 5.03 10.45 -5.74
CA GLN A 323 5.29 11.37 -4.64
C GLN A 323 6.72 11.21 -4.15
N VAL A 324 7.39 12.35 -3.97
CA VAL A 324 8.74 12.44 -3.42
C VAL A 324 8.68 13.21 -2.12
N ASN A 325 9.30 12.66 -1.07
CA ASN A 325 9.46 13.29 0.23
C ASN A 325 10.93 13.31 0.64
N ASP A 326 11.25 14.12 1.63
CA ASP A 326 12.52 13.97 2.35
C ASP A 326 12.59 12.54 2.91
N GLY A 327 13.71 11.85 2.65
CA GLY A 327 13.94 10.52 3.21
C GLY A 327 14.32 10.60 4.69
N VAL A 328 14.27 9.47 5.37
CA VAL A 328 14.70 9.38 6.77
C VAL A 328 16.14 8.89 6.81
N THR A 329 17.01 9.64 7.49
CA THR A 329 18.33 9.14 7.84
C THR A 329 18.19 7.92 8.76
N PRO A 330 18.77 6.76 8.40
CA PRO A 330 18.86 5.61 9.29
C PRO A 330 19.54 5.94 10.61
#